data_AF-A0A7Y7CGX7-F1
#
_entry.id   AF-A0A7Y7CGX7-F1
#
_cell.length_a   1.000
_cell.length_b   1.000
_cell.length_c   1.000
_cell.angle_alpha   90.00
_cell.angle_beta   90.00
_cell.angle_gamma   90.00
#
_symmetry.space_group_name_H-M   'P 1'
#
loop_
_entity.id
_entity.type
_entity.pdbx_description
1 polymer ?
#
loop_
_entity_poly.entity_id
_entity_poly.type
_entity_poly.pdbx_seq_one_letter_code
_entity_poly.pdbx_strand_id
1 'polypeptide(L)'
;MTNSQKIEQLGLDVYDKLGKPVNVNVVRAMLESMSIRAIDAQQDYGIDDLQELAKLIYTQINDPEFLEKNPSNLPVNEQFRSDLTSASDYLKIKTKYFFYYYPLGLFHGVPVFMQIATIIVFGYSMWTYTGFNQLQSTAVVLGVIFGLIGTGGFVQVIGRQVSHYWYSNDFHMAKKSTILVIRDGLIFMGVLSLLALILNFFANFYPYRFLWLVYAYAFSIGVLLLLSAVFHPLKERWVITVAFVLAAALSLYLHLYTEIGTYYTHWIGIWTAIGLMLAYLLWFFKRKVKRTKTFNRATSKSAAMVYRNYRY
;
A
#
# COMPACT_ATOMS: atom_id res chain seq x y z
N MET A 1 39.77 -41.71 -14.60
CA MET A 1 39.36 -41.19 -13.27
C MET A 1 38.28 -42.10 -12.73
N THR A 2 38.37 -42.51 -11.47
CA THR A 2 37.26 -43.19 -10.78
C THR A 2 36.12 -42.20 -10.56
N ASN A 3 34.87 -42.67 -10.42
CA ASN A 3 33.72 -41.77 -10.20
C ASN A 3 33.92 -40.87 -8.96
N SER A 4 34.60 -41.38 -7.92
CA SER A 4 34.98 -40.60 -6.74
C SER A 4 35.89 -39.41 -7.06
N GLN A 5 36.88 -39.57 -7.95
CA GLN A 5 37.79 -38.49 -8.34
C GLN A 5 37.09 -37.42 -9.18
N LYS A 6 36.12 -37.82 -10.02
CA LYS A 6 35.31 -36.88 -10.81
C LYS A 6 34.40 -36.04 -9.92
N ILE A 7 33.78 -36.64 -8.91
CA ILE A 7 32.95 -35.91 -7.93
C ILE A 7 33.82 -34.93 -7.15
N GLU A 8 35.02 -35.34 -6.74
CA GLU A 8 35.94 -34.49 -5.99
C GLU A 8 36.33 -33.24 -6.80
N GLN A 9 36.68 -33.43 -8.07
CA GLN A 9 37.00 -32.35 -9.00
C GLN A 9 35.81 -31.43 -9.28
N LEU A 10 34.61 -32.00 -9.46
CA LEU A 10 33.38 -31.22 -9.61
C LEU A 10 33.06 -30.39 -8.35
N GLY A 11 33.37 -30.91 -7.16
CA GLY A 11 33.25 -30.17 -5.91
C GLY A 11 34.18 -28.96 -5.86
N LEU A 12 35.43 -29.09 -6.33
CA LEU A 12 36.36 -27.97 -6.47
C LEU A 12 35.85 -26.93 -7.46
N ASP A 13 35.38 -27.35 -8.64
CA ASP A 13 34.84 -26.44 -9.66
C ASP A 13 33.61 -25.65 -9.16
N VAL A 14 32.77 -26.30 -8.35
CA VAL A 14 31.62 -25.65 -7.71
C VAL A 14 32.10 -24.69 -6.62
N TYR A 15 33.06 -25.09 -5.79
CA TYR A 15 33.62 -24.26 -4.73
C TYR A 15 34.33 -23.01 -5.27
N ASP A 16 35.06 -23.11 -6.37
CA ASP A 16 35.76 -21.98 -6.99
C ASP A 16 34.79 -20.92 -7.54
N LYS A 17 33.60 -21.33 -7.98
CA LYS A 17 32.59 -20.42 -8.53
C LYS A 17 31.63 -19.88 -7.49
N LEU A 18 31.32 -20.67 -6.46
CA LEU A 18 30.28 -20.35 -5.48
C LEU A 18 30.84 -19.93 -4.11
N GLY A 19 32.04 -20.39 -3.76
CA GLY A 19 32.56 -20.37 -2.40
C GLY A 19 31.80 -21.33 -1.47
N LYS A 20 31.77 -21.03 -0.17
CA LYS A 20 31.04 -21.84 0.81
C LYS A 20 29.51 -21.72 0.60
N PRO A 21 28.80 -22.80 0.24
CA PRO A 21 27.36 -22.75 -0.01
C PRO A 21 26.55 -22.58 1.28
N VAL A 22 25.45 -21.82 1.23
CA VAL A 22 24.51 -21.68 2.35
C VAL A 22 23.64 -22.93 2.54
N ASN A 23 23.26 -23.61 1.44
CA ASN A 23 22.48 -24.85 1.49
C ASN A 23 22.68 -25.71 0.23
N VAL A 24 22.19 -26.95 0.26
CA VAL A 24 22.28 -27.94 -0.84
C VAL A 24 21.63 -27.44 -2.14
N ASN A 25 20.55 -26.65 -2.06
CA ASN A 25 19.84 -26.17 -3.24
C ASN A 25 20.67 -25.15 -4.03
N VAL A 26 21.55 -24.39 -3.35
CA VAL A 26 22.51 -23.50 -4.03
C VAL A 26 23.50 -24.33 -4.85
N VAL A 27 24.01 -25.43 -4.29
CA VAL A 27 24.91 -26.36 -5.01
C VAL A 27 24.19 -26.96 -6.21
N ARG A 28 22.94 -27.41 -6.06
CA ARG A 28 22.14 -27.92 -7.18
C ARG A 28 21.93 -26.87 -8.28
N ALA A 29 21.54 -25.65 -7.93
CA ALA A 29 21.35 -24.58 -8.90
C ALA A 29 22.66 -24.26 -9.64
N MET A 30 23.80 -24.38 -8.95
CA MET A 30 25.12 -24.24 -9.56
C MET A 30 25.43 -25.37 -10.54
N LEU A 31 25.13 -26.63 -10.20
CA LEU A 31 25.27 -27.77 -11.11
C LEU A 31 24.40 -27.60 -12.36
N GLU A 32 23.15 -27.17 -12.19
CA GLU A 32 22.24 -26.85 -13.30
C GLU A 32 22.79 -25.70 -14.16
N SER A 33 23.35 -24.65 -13.54
CA SER A 33 24.02 -23.55 -14.26
C SER A 33 25.30 -23.98 -14.98
N MET A 34 25.95 -25.06 -14.54
CA MET A 34 27.07 -25.70 -15.23
C MET A 34 26.61 -26.66 -16.34
N SER A 35 25.32 -26.66 -16.65
CA SER A 35 24.69 -27.52 -17.67
C SER A 35 24.75 -29.01 -17.33
N ILE A 36 24.90 -29.37 -16.04
CA ILE A 36 24.83 -30.75 -15.57
C ILE A 36 23.37 -31.09 -15.31
N ARG A 37 22.83 -32.04 -16.08
CA ARG A 37 21.46 -32.54 -15.95
C ARG A 37 21.45 -33.87 -15.19
N ALA A 38 20.28 -34.33 -14.78
CA ALA A 38 20.13 -35.62 -14.10
C ALA A 38 20.68 -36.81 -14.92
N ILE A 39 20.52 -36.77 -16.25
CA ILE A 39 21.07 -37.81 -17.15
C ILE A 39 22.60 -37.80 -17.12
N ASP A 40 23.20 -36.61 -17.05
CA ASP A 40 24.66 -36.45 -17.01
C ASP A 40 25.21 -36.87 -15.62
N ALA A 41 24.46 -36.66 -14.54
CA ALA A 41 24.79 -37.16 -13.20
C ALA A 41 24.91 -38.70 -13.17
N GLN A 42 24.03 -39.40 -13.87
CA GLN A 42 24.04 -40.86 -13.93
C GLN A 42 25.16 -41.37 -14.85
N GLN A 43 25.33 -40.77 -16.03
CA GLN A 43 26.32 -41.21 -17.02
C GLN A 43 27.76 -40.91 -16.60
N ASP A 44 28.02 -39.72 -16.05
CA ASP A 44 29.38 -39.26 -15.78
C ASP A 44 29.85 -39.56 -14.35
N TYR A 45 28.92 -39.60 -13.39
CA TYR A 45 29.21 -39.72 -11.96
C TYR A 45 28.55 -40.94 -11.29
N GLY A 46 27.67 -41.67 -11.99
CA GLY A 46 27.02 -42.87 -11.47
C GLY A 46 25.94 -42.61 -10.41
N ILE A 47 25.35 -41.41 -10.41
CA ILE A 47 24.33 -40.98 -9.44
C ILE A 47 23.03 -40.68 -10.17
N ASP A 48 21.93 -41.32 -9.74
CA ASP A 48 20.64 -41.27 -10.46
C ASP A 48 19.92 -39.92 -10.33
N ASP A 49 20.18 -39.16 -9.26
CA ASP A 49 19.54 -37.88 -8.99
C ASP A 49 20.55 -36.74 -8.81
N LEU A 50 20.31 -35.63 -9.52
CA LEU A 50 21.09 -34.41 -9.39
C LEU A 50 21.06 -33.83 -7.96
N GLN A 51 19.95 -34.04 -7.22
CA GLN A 51 19.86 -33.63 -5.82
C GLN A 51 20.81 -34.43 -4.92
N GLU A 52 21.03 -35.72 -5.21
CA GLU A 52 21.96 -36.56 -4.46
C GLU A 52 23.41 -36.18 -4.76
N LEU A 53 23.72 -35.91 -6.02
CA LEU A 53 25.03 -35.36 -6.42
C LEU A 53 25.29 -34.02 -5.70
N ALA A 54 24.30 -33.14 -5.63
CA ALA A 54 24.41 -31.87 -4.91
C ALA A 54 24.63 -32.05 -3.39
N LYS A 55 24.02 -33.07 -2.76
CA LYS A 55 24.25 -33.37 -1.32
C LYS A 55 25.67 -33.85 -1.06
N LEU A 56 26.20 -34.71 -1.92
CA LEU A 56 27.56 -35.23 -1.81
C LEU A 56 28.57 -34.10 -1.95
N ILE A 57 28.41 -33.26 -2.97
CA ILE A 57 29.26 -32.08 -3.17
C ILE A 57 29.12 -31.09 -2.01
N TYR A 58 27.90 -30.81 -1.56
CA TYR A 58 27.66 -29.93 -0.41
C TYR A 58 28.37 -30.42 0.87
N THR A 59 28.40 -31.73 1.09
CA THR A 59 29.07 -32.33 2.25
C THR A 59 30.59 -32.21 2.10
N GLN A 60 31.12 -32.53 0.92
CA GLN A 60 32.54 -32.41 0.61
C GLN A 60 33.06 -30.97 0.80
N ILE A 61 32.36 -29.97 0.24
CA ILE A 61 32.83 -28.57 0.26
C ILE A 61 32.56 -27.83 1.57
N ASN A 62 31.82 -28.45 2.50
CA ASN A 62 31.65 -27.97 3.88
C ASN A 62 32.49 -28.73 4.91
N ASP A 63 33.23 -29.76 4.48
CA ASP A 63 34.14 -30.49 5.35
C ASP A 63 35.27 -29.56 5.82
N PRO A 64 35.52 -29.46 7.15
CA PRO A 64 36.64 -28.70 7.68
C PRO A 64 37.99 -29.01 7.01
N GLU A 65 38.27 -30.28 6.69
CA GLU A 65 39.53 -30.68 6.06
C GLU A 65 39.65 -30.16 4.61
N PHE A 66 38.53 -30.10 3.89
CA PHE A 66 38.49 -29.59 2.51
C PHE A 66 38.70 -28.08 2.47
N LEU A 67 38.08 -27.36 3.41
CA LEU A 67 38.17 -25.90 3.54
C LEU A 67 39.57 -25.43 3.97
N GLU A 68 40.26 -26.21 4.80
CA GLU A 68 41.64 -25.92 5.20
C GLU A 68 42.62 -26.12 4.04
N LYS A 69 42.40 -27.14 3.20
CA LYS A 69 43.22 -27.42 2.02
C LYS A 69 42.95 -26.46 0.85
N ASN A 70 41.75 -25.90 0.75
CA ASN A 70 41.32 -25.04 -0.35
C ASN A 70 40.74 -23.72 0.18
N PRO A 71 41.59 -22.76 0.62
CA PRO A 71 41.10 -21.47 1.09
C PRO A 71 40.49 -20.66 -0.06
N SER A 72 39.20 -20.29 0.04
CA SER A 72 38.54 -19.51 -1.01
C SER A 72 39.16 -18.12 -1.17
N ASN A 73 39.48 -17.74 -2.40
CA ASN A 73 39.91 -16.38 -2.76
C ASN A 73 38.74 -15.43 -3.07
N LEU A 74 37.50 -15.90 -2.96
CA LEU A 74 36.31 -15.11 -3.23
C LEU A 74 36.10 -14.06 -2.11
N PRO A 75 35.79 -12.79 -2.46
CA PRO A 75 35.52 -11.76 -1.47
C PRO A 75 34.31 -12.19 -0.64
N VAL A 76 34.53 -12.41 0.65
CA VAL A 76 33.44 -12.67 1.59
C VAL A 76 32.48 -11.49 1.52
N ASN A 77 31.24 -11.74 1.14
CA ASN A 77 30.22 -10.71 1.03
C ASN A 77 29.92 -10.20 2.45
N GLU A 78 30.57 -9.10 2.86
CA GLU A 78 30.51 -8.54 4.22
C GLU A 78 29.07 -8.28 4.68
N GLN A 79 28.16 -8.07 3.74
CA GLN A 79 26.73 -7.88 3.97
C GLN A 79 26.03 -9.09 4.62
N PHE A 80 26.64 -10.28 4.52
CA PHE A 80 26.16 -11.54 5.11
C PHE A 80 27.15 -12.14 6.11
N ARG A 81 28.18 -11.40 6.54
CA ARG A 81 28.93 -11.78 7.74
C ARG A 81 27.93 -11.77 8.89
N SER A 82 27.52 -12.96 9.31
CA SER A 82 26.95 -13.18 10.63
C SER A 82 28.09 -13.03 11.64
N ASP A 83 28.67 -11.84 11.74
CA ASP A 83 29.38 -11.49 12.96
C ASP A 83 28.36 -11.71 14.06
N LEU A 84 28.74 -12.55 15.02
CA LEU A 84 27.97 -12.93 16.20
C LEU A 84 27.36 -11.67 16.82
N THR A 85 26.15 -11.34 16.39
CA THR A 85 25.48 -10.11 16.82
C THR A 85 25.08 -10.39 18.25
N SER A 86 25.87 -9.83 19.18
CA SER A 86 25.54 -9.82 20.60
C SER A 86 24.07 -9.43 20.74
N ALA A 87 23.30 -10.13 21.56
CA ALA A 87 21.87 -9.88 21.75
C ALA A 87 21.56 -8.40 22.04
N SER A 88 22.52 -7.68 22.63
CA SER A 88 22.50 -6.22 22.81
C SER A 88 22.42 -5.43 21.49
N ASP A 89 23.21 -5.78 20.47
CA ASP A 89 23.23 -5.05 19.20
C ASP A 89 22.01 -5.38 18.35
N TYR A 90 21.52 -6.61 18.41
CA TYR A 90 20.22 -6.99 17.83
C TYR A 90 19.07 -6.20 18.48
N LEU A 91 19.06 -6.06 19.81
CA LEU A 91 18.06 -5.27 20.53
C LEU A 91 18.15 -3.78 20.21
N LYS A 92 19.35 -3.20 20.10
CA LYS A 92 19.53 -1.80 19.69
C LYS A 92 19.02 -1.55 18.27
N ILE A 93 19.36 -2.42 17.33
CA ILE A 93 18.91 -2.33 15.94
C ILE A 93 17.38 -2.47 15.88
N LYS A 94 16.80 -3.47 16.57
CA LYS A 94 15.34 -3.67 16.65
C LYS A 94 14.63 -2.49 17.30
N THR A 95 15.21 -1.90 18.34
CA THR A 95 14.67 -0.71 19.03
C THR A 95 14.74 0.51 18.12
N LYS A 96 15.84 0.73 17.41
CA LYS A 96 15.97 1.79 16.40
C LYS A 96 14.91 1.65 15.30
N TYR A 97 14.74 0.43 14.78
CA TYR A 97 13.70 0.16 13.78
C TYR A 97 12.29 0.30 14.33
N PHE A 98 12.05 -0.12 15.58
CA PHE A 98 10.79 0.09 16.26
C PHE A 98 10.48 1.59 16.37
N PHE A 99 11.36 2.41 16.94
CA PHE A 99 11.13 3.84 17.06
C PHE A 99 11.09 4.58 15.72
N TYR A 100 11.68 4.05 14.65
CA TYR A 100 11.57 4.65 13.33
C TYR A 100 10.26 4.30 12.63
N TYR A 101 9.88 3.02 12.59
CA TYR A 101 8.71 2.55 11.84
C TYR A 101 7.40 2.59 12.64
N TYR A 102 7.46 2.47 13.96
CA TYR A 102 6.26 2.46 14.81
C TYR A 102 5.53 3.80 14.81
N PRO A 103 6.19 4.96 15.00
CA PRO A 103 5.52 6.26 14.85
C PRO A 103 5.04 6.47 13.42
N LEU A 104 5.81 6.06 12.41
CA LEU A 104 5.41 6.14 11.01
C LEU A 104 4.11 5.35 10.74
N GLY A 105 3.94 4.20 11.41
CA GLY A 105 2.69 3.45 11.46
C GLY A 105 1.57 4.19 12.19
N LEU A 106 1.85 4.77 13.36
CA LEU A 106 0.86 5.51 14.15
C LEU A 106 0.39 6.82 13.52
N PHE A 107 1.22 7.48 12.70
CA PHE A 107 0.83 8.69 11.97
C PHE A 107 -0.41 8.49 11.09
N HIS A 108 -0.72 7.25 10.73
CA HIS A 108 -1.95 6.87 10.02
C HIS A 108 -3.22 7.01 10.87
N GLY A 109 -3.11 6.77 12.18
CA GLY A 109 -4.24 6.84 13.11
C GLY A 109 -4.46 8.25 13.67
N VAL A 110 -3.48 9.15 13.54
CA VAL A 110 -3.54 10.53 14.09
C VAL A 110 -4.83 11.27 13.73
N PRO A 111 -5.32 11.26 12.47
CA PRO A 111 -6.58 11.94 12.15
C PRO A 111 -7.75 11.42 12.99
N VAL A 112 -7.85 10.10 13.15
CA VAL A 112 -8.93 9.43 13.90
C VAL A 112 -8.80 9.71 15.40
N PHE A 113 -7.60 9.55 15.97
CA PHE A 113 -7.36 9.86 17.37
C PHE A 113 -7.66 11.32 17.70
N MET A 114 -7.30 12.24 16.79
CA MET A 114 -7.63 13.65 16.94
C MET A 114 -9.15 13.88 16.95
N GLN A 115 -9.90 13.25 16.04
CA GLN A 115 -11.37 13.37 16.06
C GLN A 115 -11.97 12.84 17.37
N ILE A 116 -11.48 11.71 17.89
CA ILE A 116 -11.95 11.15 19.17
C ILE A 116 -11.62 12.11 20.32
N ALA A 117 -10.40 12.65 20.35
CA ALA A 117 -9.96 13.60 21.37
C ALA A 117 -10.81 14.87 21.36
N THR A 118 -11.13 15.42 20.18
CA THR A 118 -11.98 16.63 20.10
C THR A 118 -13.41 16.35 20.56
N ILE A 119 -13.95 15.15 20.31
CA ILE A 119 -15.26 14.75 20.85
C ILE A 119 -15.24 14.69 22.37
N ILE A 120 -14.19 14.10 22.97
CA ILE A 120 -14.09 13.97 24.43
C ILE A 120 -13.93 15.34 25.10
N VAL A 121 -13.07 16.20 24.54
CA VAL A 121 -12.73 17.50 25.16
C VAL A 121 -13.77 18.58 24.88
N PHE A 122 -14.29 18.65 23.66
CA PHE A 122 -15.17 19.73 23.20
C PHE A 122 -16.60 19.28 22.88
N GLY A 123 -16.89 17.98 22.90
CA GLY A 123 -18.17 17.46 22.41
C GLY A 123 -18.35 17.62 20.89
N TYR A 124 -17.30 17.94 20.15
CA TYR A 124 -17.36 18.35 18.75
C TYR A 124 -16.24 17.72 17.92
N SER A 125 -16.52 17.35 16.68
CA SER A 125 -15.56 16.86 15.69
C SER A 125 -15.86 17.47 14.33
N MET A 126 -15.09 17.11 13.30
CA MET A 126 -15.33 17.59 11.94
C MET A 126 -16.73 17.24 11.41
N TRP A 127 -17.36 16.17 11.91
CA TRP A 127 -18.70 15.76 11.47
C TRP A 127 -19.64 15.29 12.58
N THR A 128 -19.21 15.22 13.84
CA THR A 128 -20.06 14.79 14.97
C THR A 128 -20.15 15.87 16.03
N TYR A 129 -21.34 16.06 16.59
CA TYR A 129 -21.57 16.97 17.70
C TYR A 129 -22.48 16.30 18.74
N THR A 130 -22.10 16.36 20.02
CA THR A 130 -22.84 15.72 21.12
C THR A 130 -24.14 16.43 21.45
N GLY A 131 -24.28 17.71 21.09
CA GLY A 131 -25.53 18.47 21.28
C GLY A 131 -26.60 18.24 20.21
N PHE A 132 -26.37 17.35 19.24
CA PHE A 132 -27.40 16.99 18.26
C PHE A 132 -28.52 16.17 18.87
N ASN A 133 -29.76 16.47 18.47
CA ASN A 133 -30.89 15.64 18.83
C ASN A 133 -30.86 14.29 18.06
N GLN A 134 -31.69 13.33 18.48
CA GLN A 134 -31.70 11.98 17.91
C GLN A 134 -31.89 11.97 16.38
N LEU A 135 -32.76 12.83 15.86
CA LEU A 135 -33.03 12.91 14.42
C LEU A 135 -31.82 13.46 13.65
N GLN A 136 -31.18 14.50 14.19
CA GLN A 136 -30.00 15.12 13.59
C GLN A 136 -28.81 14.16 13.58
N SER A 137 -28.55 13.48 14.70
CA SER A 137 -27.51 12.46 14.83
C SER A 137 -27.73 11.31 13.85
N THR A 138 -28.98 10.84 13.72
CA THR A 138 -29.34 9.79 12.76
C THR A 138 -29.09 10.24 11.32
N ALA A 139 -29.41 11.49 10.97
CA ALA A 139 -29.16 12.02 9.64
C ALA A 139 -27.66 11.99 9.27
N VAL A 140 -26.80 12.42 10.20
CA VAL A 140 -25.35 12.40 10.00
C VAL A 140 -24.84 10.97 9.88
N VAL A 141 -25.23 10.07 10.78
CA VAL A 141 -24.76 8.67 10.78
C VAL A 141 -25.20 7.94 9.50
N LEU A 142 -26.45 8.10 9.07
CA LEU A 142 -26.90 7.56 7.78
C LEU A 142 -26.13 8.16 6.62
N GLY A 143 -25.84 9.47 6.66
CA GLY A 143 -24.97 10.13 5.68
C GLY A 143 -23.60 9.45 5.60
N VAL A 144 -22.94 9.25 6.74
CA VAL A 144 -21.64 8.55 6.82
C VAL A 144 -21.73 7.15 6.21
N ILE A 145 -22.74 6.36 6.57
CA ILE A 145 -22.94 5.00 6.06
C ILE A 145 -23.12 5.00 4.54
N PHE A 146 -24.00 5.84 4.01
CA PHE A 146 -24.21 5.93 2.56
C PHE A 146 -22.98 6.44 1.82
N GLY A 147 -22.23 7.39 2.39
CA GLY A 147 -20.97 7.86 1.84
C GLY A 147 -19.92 6.74 1.77
N LEU A 148 -19.79 5.93 2.82
CA LEU A 148 -18.87 4.79 2.87
C LEU A 148 -19.25 3.71 1.85
N ILE A 149 -20.52 3.31 1.81
CA ILE A 149 -21.02 2.28 0.87
C ILE A 149 -20.88 2.77 -0.57
N GLY A 150 -21.27 4.02 -0.83
CA GLY A 150 -21.24 4.62 -2.17
C GLY A 150 -19.82 4.77 -2.73
N THR A 151 -18.81 4.96 -1.88
CA THR A 151 -17.43 5.21 -2.32
C THR A 151 -16.47 4.04 -2.11
N GLY A 152 -16.80 3.06 -1.27
CA GLY A 152 -15.90 1.96 -0.90
C GLY A 152 -15.33 1.19 -2.10
N GLY A 153 -16.16 0.90 -3.11
CA GLY A 153 -15.70 0.24 -4.34
C GLY A 153 -14.68 1.09 -5.12
N PHE A 154 -14.93 2.40 -5.26
CA PHE A 154 -14.01 3.31 -5.93
C PHE A 154 -12.70 3.49 -5.15
N VAL A 155 -12.76 3.55 -3.82
CA VAL A 155 -11.57 3.57 -2.95
C VAL A 155 -10.68 2.36 -3.21
N GLN A 156 -11.26 1.16 -3.34
CA GLN A 156 -10.49 -0.04 -3.70
C GLN A 156 -9.89 0.03 -5.11
N VAL A 157 -10.64 0.55 -6.08
CA VAL A 157 -10.15 0.72 -7.47
C VAL A 157 -9.00 1.73 -7.52
N ILE A 158 -9.09 2.84 -6.78
CA ILE A 158 -7.98 3.81 -6.61
C ILE A 158 -6.76 3.08 -6.05
N GLY A 159 -6.94 2.32 -4.98
CA GLY A 159 -5.89 1.54 -4.34
C GLY A 159 -5.15 0.62 -5.31
N ARG A 160 -5.84 -0.01 -6.27
CA ARG A 160 -5.24 -0.93 -7.26
C ARG A 160 -4.67 -0.20 -8.48
N GLN A 161 -5.49 0.59 -9.18
CA GLN A 161 -5.09 1.21 -10.45
C GLN A 161 -4.03 2.28 -10.26
N VAL A 162 -4.21 3.18 -9.29
CA VAL A 162 -3.26 4.27 -9.05
C VAL A 162 -1.94 3.71 -8.56
N SER A 163 -1.96 2.70 -7.67
CA SER A 163 -0.74 2.01 -7.25
C SER A 163 -0.01 1.37 -8.42
N HIS A 164 -0.72 0.66 -9.31
CA HIS A 164 -0.10 0.01 -10.46
C HIS A 164 0.66 1.00 -11.35
N TYR A 165 0.02 2.10 -11.74
CA TYR A 165 0.65 3.12 -12.57
C TYR A 165 1.76 3.86 -11.83
N TRP A 166 1.59 4.12 -10.54
CA TRP A 166 2.61 4.75 -9.70
C TRP A 166 3.88 3.90 -9.59
N TYR A 167 3.75 2.61 -9.27
CA TYR A 167 4.89 1.68 -9.18
C TYR A 167 5.51 1.37 -10.54
N SER A 168 4.73 1.46 -11.62
CA SER A 168 5.24 1.33 -13.00
C SER A 168 5.93 2.60 -13.53
N ASN A 169 6.07 3.66 -12.70
CA ASN A 169 6.62 4.97 -13.06
C ASN A 169 5.87 5.69 -14.20
N ASP A 170 4.62 5.30 -14.50
CA ASP A 170 3.76 5.99 -15.47
C ASP A 170 2.90 7.03 -14.75
N PHE A 171 3.53 8.17 -14.43
CA PHE A 171 2.86 9.25 -13.68
C PHE A 171 1.73 9.92 -14.47
N HIS A 172 1.78 9.87 -15.81
CA HIS A 172 0.71 10.42 -16.64
C HIS A 172 -0.55 9.56 -16.52
N MET A 173 -0.41 8.24 -16.61
CA MET A 173 -1.55 7.34 -16.41
C MET A 173 -1.99 7.29 -14.95
N ALA A 174 -1.09 7.44 -13.98
CA ALA A 174 -1.48 7.58 -12.57
C ALA A 174 -2.38 8.81 -12.35
N LYS A 175 -2.02 9.97 -12.93
CA LYS A 175 -2.86 11.19 -12.91
C LYS A 175 -4.21 10.94 -13.58
N LYS A 176 -4.20 10.38 -14.79
CA LYS A 176 -5.41 10.16 -15.57
C LYS A 176 -6.36 9.18 -14.88
N SER A 177 -5.85 8.05 -14.40
CA SER A 177 -6.62 7.05 -13.64
C SER A 177 -7.20 7.68 -12.37
N THR A 178 -6.42 8.45 -11.62
CA THR A 178 -6.91 9.19 -10.44
C THR A 178 -8.11 10.08 -10.78
N ILE A 179 -7.99 10.93 -11.82
CA ILE A 179 -9.06 11.86 -12.22
C ILE A 179 -10.30 11.09 -12.68
N LEU A 180 -10.13 10.04 -13.49
CA LEU A 180 -11.24 9.24 -14.00
C LEU A 180 -11.99 8.54 -12.86
N VAL A 181 -11.29 7.86 -11.95
CA VAL A 181 -11.92 7.14 -10.84
C VAL A 181 -12.59 8.10 -9.87
N ILE A 182 -12.00 9.27 -9.58
CA ILE A 182 -12.65 10.31 -8.78
C ILE A 182 -13.94 10.77 -9.47
N ARG A 183 -13.87 11.15 -10.75
CA ARG A 183 -15.02 11.63 -11.52
C ARG A 183 -16.14 10.59 -11.54
N ASP A 184 -15.81 9.35 -11.84
CA ASP A 184 -16.79 8.27 -11.95
C ASP A 184 -17.42 7.97 -10.57
N GLY A 185 -16.65 8.07 -9.48
CA GLY A 185 -17.17 7.99 -8.11
C GLY A 185 -18.11 9.15 -7.75
N LEU A 186 -17.78 10.38 -8.15
CA LEU A 186 -18.65 11.55 -7.95
C LEU A 186 -19.98 11.43 -8.71
N ILE A 187 -19.91 11.00 -9.98
CA ILE A 187 -21.10 10.76 -10.80
C ILE A 187 -21.96 9.66 -10.17
N PHE A 188 -21.35 8.55 -9.74
CA PHE A 188 -22.07 7.45 -9.10
C PHE A 188 -22.78 7.89 -7.81
N MET A 189 -22.13 8.68 -6.94
CA MET A 189 -22.78 9.22 -5.74
C MET A 189 -23.97 10.15 -6.09
N GLY A 190 -23.82 10.96 -7.14
CA GLY A 190 -24.92 11.80 -7.64
C GLY A 190 -26.11 10.97 -8.14
N VAL A 191 -25.83 9.92 -8.92
CA VAL A 191 -26.86 8.99 -9.42
C VAL A 191 -27.55 8.26 -8.27
N LEU A 192 -26.80 7.74 -7.28
CA LEU A 192 -27.38 7.09 -6.10
C LEU A 192 -28.30 8.04 -5.32
N SER A 193 -27.88 9.29 -5.14
CA SER A 193 -28.68 10.30 -4.44
C SER A 193 -29.97 10.62 -5.20
N LEU A 194 -29.89 10.74 -6.53
CA LEU A 194 -31.05 10.98 -7.39
C LEU A 194 -32.03 9.80 -7.37
N LEU A 195 -31.54 8.57 -7.49
CA LEU A 195 -32.37 7.37 -7.41
C LEU A 195 -33.11 7.28 -6.07
N ALA A 196 -32.41 7.58 -4.98
CA ALA A 196 -33.01 7.54 -3.66
C ALA A 196 -34.06 8.66 -3.45
N LEU A 197 -33.88 9.85 -4.05
CA LEU A 197 -34.92 10.88 -4.10
C LEU A 197 -36.15 10.45 -4.90
N ILE A 198 -35.96 9.80 -6.05
CA ILE A 198 -37.07 9.28 -6.87
C ILE A 198 -37.84 8.21 -6.09
N LEU A 199 -37.15 7.27 -5.45
CA LEU A 199 -37.78 6.26 -4.60
C LEU A 199 -38.56 6.90 -3.44
N ASN A 200 -38.00 7.94 -2.81
CA ASN A 200 -38.70 8.65 -1.75
C ASN A 200 -39.93 9.41 -2.25
N PHE A 201 -39.92 9.93 -3.47
CA PHE A 201 -41.09 10.62 -4.05
C PHE A 201 -42.29 9.68 -4.18
N PHE A 202 -42.07 8.42 -4.57
CA PHE A 202 -43.14 7.42 -4.68
C PHE A 202 -43.55 6.82 -3.33
N ALA A 203 -42.57 6.51 -2.47
CA ALA A 203 -42.83 5.76 -1.23
C ALA A 203 -43.02 6.64 0.01
N ASN A 204 -42.66 7.93 -0.04
CA ASN A 204 -42.69 8.88 1.08
C ASN A 204 -42.03 8.35 2.37
N PHE A 205 -40.90 7.65 2.26
CA PHE A 205 -40.18 7.07 3.40
C PHE A 205 -39.78 8.11 4.44
N TYR A 206 -39.25 9.25 3.99
CA TYR A 206 -38.73 10.30 4.87
C TYR A 206 -39.08 11.72 4.40
N PRO A 207 -39.17 12.69 5.33
CA PRO A 207 -39.31 14.10 4.99
C PRO A 207 -38.12 14.60 4.16
N TYR A 208 -38.39 15.40 3.13
CA TYR A 208 -37.34 15.94 2.24
C TYR A 208 -36.22 16.68 2.97
N ARG A 209 -36.54 17.44 4.03
CA ARG A 209 -35.52 18.16 4.84
C ARG A 209 -34.51 17.20 5.47
N PHE A 210 -34.97 16.04 5.96
CA PHE A 210 -34.11 15.02 6.55
C PHE A 210 -33.21 14.39 5.47
N LEU A 211 -33.79 14.03 4.32
CA LEU A 211 -33.04 13.43 3.22
C LEU A 211 -31.97 14.36 2.65
N TRP A 212 -32.26 15.66 2.51
CA TRP A 212 -31.26 16.63 2.08
C TRP A 212 -30.04 16.67 3.00
N LEU A 213 -30.25 16.61 4.32
CA LEU A 213 -29.14 16.54 5.28
C LEU A 213 -28.36 15.23 5.12
N VAL A 214 -29.05 14.09 5.03
CA VAL A 214 -28.40 12.77 4.83
C VAL A 214 -27.54 12.78 3.56
N TYR A 215 -28.06 13.25 2.43
CA TYR A 215 -27.32 13.28 1.17
C TYR A 215 -26.20 14.30 1.16
N ALA A 216 -26.37 15.46 1.79
CA ALA A 216 -25.29 16.44 1.94
C ALA A 216 -24.11 15.82 2.70
N TYR A 217 -24.38 15.14 3.82
CA TYR A 217 -23.34 14.42 4.56
C TYR A 217 -22.76 13.24 3.78
N ALA A 218 -23.59 12.43 3.13
CA ALA A 218 -23.13 11.29 2.33
C ALA A 218 -22.21 11.72 1.20
N PHE A 219 -22.59 12.77 0.48
CA PHE A 219 -21.79 13.32 -0.60
C PHE A 219 -20.49 13.91 -0.07
N SER A 220 -20.55 14.82 0.90
CA SER A 220 -19.35 15.47 1.46
C SER A 220 -18.35 14.46 2.04
N ILE A 221 -18.81 13.49 2.83
CA ILE A 221 -17.95 12.46 3.42
C ILE A 221 -17.46 11.50 2.34
N GLY A 222 -18.30 11.11 1.38
CA GLY A 222 -17.89 10.30 0.25
C GLY A 222 -16.78 10.95 -0.57
N VAL A 223 -16.90 12.24 -0.92
CA VAL A 223 -15.83 12.98 -1.61
C VAL A 223 -14.54 13.01 -0.78
N LEU A 224 -14.65 13.28 0.53
CA LEU A 224 -13.53 13.29 1.45
C LEU A 224 -12.77 11.96 1.46
N LEU A 225 -13.49 10.83 1.55
CA LEU A 225 -12.93 9.48 1.54
C LEU A 225 -12.28 9.14 0.18
N LEU A 226 -12.96 9.49 -0.91
CA LEU A 226 -12.49 9.24 -2.27
C LEU A 226 -11.17 9.96 -2.55
N LEU A 227 -11.04 11.22 -2.12
CA LEU A 227 -9.79 11.98 -2.23
C LEU A 227 -8.70 11.44 -1.30
N SER A 228 -9.04 11.12 -0.04
CA SER A 228 -8.09 10.58 0.93
C SER A 228 -7.47 9.27 0.43
N ALA A 229 -8.26 8.42 -0.23
CA ALA A 229 -7.80 7.14 -0.78
C ALA A 229 -6.63 7.28 -1.77
N VAL A 230 -6.55 8.38 -2.52
CA VAL A 230 -5.52 8.63 -3.53
C VAL A 230 -4.12 8.79 -2.90
N PHE A 231 -4.06 9.36 -1.71
CA PHE A 231 -2.79 9.65 -1.03
C PHE A 231 -2.10 8.39 -0.50
N HIS A 232 -2.84 7.28 -0.33
CA HIS A 232 -2.28 6.01 0.10
C HIS A 232 -1.34 5.39 -0.96
N PRO A 233 -1.75 5.19 -2.24
CA PRO A 233 -0.88 4.78 -3.33
C PRO A 233 0.31 5.71 -3.59
N LEU A 234 0.09 7.02 -3.48
CA LEU A 234 1.11 8.03 -3.81
C LEU A 234 2.20 8.19 -2.74
N LYS A 235 2.09 7.50 -1.60
CA LYS A 235 2.98 7.61 -0.42
C LYS A 235 3.00 9.02 0.22
N GLU A 236 1.96 9.81 -0.01
CA GLU A 236 1.81 11.20 0.49
C GLU A 236 0.76 11.28 1.62
N ARG A 237 0.76 10.29 2.51
CA ARG A 237 -0.29 10.10 3.54
C ARG A 237 -0.33 11.22 4.58
N TRP A 238 0.79 11.90 4.80
CA TRP A 238 0.88 13.03 5.73
C TRP A 238 -0.07 14.18 5.35
N VAL A 239 -0.40 14.33 4.07
CA VAL A 239 -1.34 15.34 3.56
C VAL A 239 -2.74 15.12 4.14
N ILE A 240 -3.17 13.87 4.31
CA ILE A 240 -4.45 13.52 4.93
C ILE A 240 -4.47 14.09 6.35
N THR A 241 -3.43 13.82 7.13
CA THR A 241 -3.33 14.28 8.52
C THR A 241 -3.36 15.79 8.63
N VAL A 242 -2.55 16.50 7.82
CA VAL A 242 -2.53 17.97 7.84
C VAL A 242 -3.88 18.55 7.43
N ALA A 243 -4.49 18.03 6.36
CA ALA A 243 -5.80 18.49 5.90
C ALA A 243 -6.89 18.28 6.97
N PHE A 244 -6.91 17.12 7.63
CA PHE A 244 -7.89 16.82 8.67
C PHE A 244 -7.69 17.69 9.91
N VAL A 245 -6.46 17.91 10.35
CA VAL A 245 -6.16 18.74 11.52
C VAL A 245 -6.57 20.20 11.26
N LEU A 246 -6.18 20.77 10.11
CA LEU A 246 -6.53 22.15 9.77
C LEU A 246 -8.05 22.33 9.62
N ALA A 247 -8.72 21.37 8.96
CA ALA A 247 -10.17 21.40 8.81
C ALA A 247 -10.93 21.24 10.14
N ALA A 248 -10.47 20.34 11.01
CA ALA A 248 -11.08 20.14 12.32
C ALA A 248 -10.87 21.36 13.22
N ALA A 249 -9.66 21.94 13.22
CA ALA A 249 -9.37 23.17 13.94
C ALA A 249 -10.23 24.35 13.45
N LEU A 250 -10.39 24.50 12.13
CA LEU A 250 -11.27 25.51 11.55
C LEU A 250 -12.74 25.30 11.93
N SER A 251 -13.23 24.07 11.81
CA SER A 251 -14.62 23.73 12.17
C SER A 251 -14.91 23.99 13.65
N LEU A 252 -13.98 23.61 14.53
CA LEU A 252 -14.06 23.87 15.96
C LEU A 252 -13.97 25.36 16.28
N TYR A 253 -13.06 26.09 15.64
CA TYR A 253 -12.95 27.54 15.80
C TYR A 253 -14.26 28.24 15.42
N LEU A 254 -14.85 27.89 14.27
CA LEU A 254 -16.14 28.44 13.87
C LEU A 254 -17.24 28.08 14.86
N HIS A 255 -17.27 26.84 15.36
CA HIS A 255 -18.28 26.44 16.35
C HIS A 255 -18.17 27.21 17.67
N LEU A 256 -16.95 27.51 18.14
CA LEU A 256 -16.73 28.18 19.43
C LEU A 256 -16.91 29.69 19.38
N TYR A 257 -16.54 30.33 18.26
CA TYR A 257 -16.46 31.79 18.15
C TYR A 257 -17.54 32.42 17.26
N THR A 258 -18.41 31.62 16.63
CA THR A 258 -19.46 32.14 15.76
C THR A 258 -20.80 31.50 16.07
N GLU A 259 -21.89 32.20 15.78
CA GLU A 259 -23.26 31.69 15.89
C GLU A 259 -23.69 30.85 14.66
N ILE A 260 -22.73 30.46 13.82
CA ILE A 260 -23.02 29.66 12.63
C ILE A 260 -23.56 28.29 13.06
N GLY A 261 -24.70 27.89 12.49
CA GLY A 261 -25.31 26.60 12.79
C GLY A 261 -24.35 25.42 12.54
N THR A 262 -24.41 24.42 13.42
CA THR A 262 -23.46 23.28 13.47
C THR A 262 -23.33 22.52 12.15
N TYR A 263 -24.39 22.46 11.34
CA TYR A 263 -24.32 21.84 10.00
C TYR A 263 -23.35 22.56 9.07
N TYR A 264 -23.40 23.89 9.07
CA TYR A 264 -22.55 24.70 8.22
C TYR A 264 -21.10 24.64 8.69
N THR A 265 -20.84 24.67 10.01
CA THR A 265 -19.47 24.53 10.55
C THR A 265 -18.86 23.17 10.19
N HIS A 266 -19.65 22.08 10.24
CA HIS A 266 -19.23 20.76 9.77
C HIS A 266 -18.93 20.78 8.26
N TRP A 267 -19.84 21.28 7.42
CA TRP A 267 -19.64 21.32 5.98
C TRP A 267 -18.44 22.17 5.58
N ILE A 268 -18.24 23.33 6.20
CA ILE A 268 -17.05 24.17 5.98
C ILE A 268 -15.78 23.39 6.34
N GLY A 269 -15.76 22.67 7.46
CA GLY A 269 -14.63 21.82 7.83
C GLY A 269 -14.35 20.76 6.77
N ILE A 270 -15.35 19.95 6.41
CA ILE A 270 -15.20 18.86 5.44
C ILE A 270 -14.75 19.39 4.07
N TRP A 271 -15.39 20.44 3.55
CA TRP A 271 -15.03 21.03 2.27
C TRP A 271 -13.66 21.72 2.29
N THR A 272 -13.22 22.22 3.45
CA THR A 272 -11.85 22.71 3.63
C THR A 272 -10.84 21.58 3.50
N ALA A 273 -11.06 20.43 4.14
CA ALA A 273 -10.19 19.26 4.00
C ALA A 273 -10.14 18.77 2.54
N ILE A 274 -11.30 18.71 1.88
CA ILE A 274 -11.42 18.38 0.45
C ILE A 274 -10.60 19.36 -0.40
N GLY A 275 -10.75 20.66 -0.17
CA GLY A 275 -10.06 21.71 -0.92
C GLY A 275 -8.54 21.64 -0.76
N LEU A 276 -8.05 21.46 0.47
CA LEU A 276 -6.62 21.32 0.76
C LEU A 276 -6.03 20.08 0.07
N MET A 277 -6.70 18.94 0.16
CA MET A 277 -6.28 17.70 -0.51
C MET A 277 -6.28 17.85 -2.03
N LEU A 278 -7.33 18.43 -2.61
CA LEU A 278 -7.43 18.64 -4.05
C LEU A 278 -6.34 19.59 -4.55
N ALA A 279 -6.10 20.70 -3.85
CA ALA A 279 -5.05 21.67 -4.19
C ALA A 279 -3.66 21.00 -4.18
N TYR A 280 -3.35 20.23 -3.13
CA TYR A 280 -2.09 19.50 -3.06
C TYR A 280 -1.98 18.47 -4.19
N LEU A 281 -3.05 17.70 -4.46
CA LEU A 281 -3.04 16.67 -5.50
C LEU A 281 -2.76 17.25 -6.89
N LEU A 282 -3.39 18.37 -7.22
CA LEU A 282 -3.18 19.09 -8.48
C LEU A 282 -1.74 19.60 -8.60
N TRP A 283 -1.21 20.19 -7.53
CA TRP A 283 0.18 20.64 -7.47
C TRP A 283 1.17 19.48 -7.61
N PHE A 284 0.93 18.37 -6.90
CA PHE A 284 1.76 17.17 -6.89
C PHE A 284 1.90 16.56 -8.29
N PHE A 285 0.78 16.32 -8.97
CA PHE A 285 0.81 15.78 -10.33
C PHE A 285 1.39 16.77 -11.33
N LYS A 286 1.14 18.08 -11.20
CA LYS A 286 1.77 19.10 -12.06
C LYS A 286 3.30 19.07 -11.96
N ARG A 287 3.84 18.85 -10.76
CA ARG A 287 5.29 18.78 -10.52
C ARG A 287 5.90 17.46 -11.01
N LYS A 288 5.26 16.33 -10.76
CA LYS A 288 5.78 14.99 -11.12
C LYS A 288 5.67 14.69 -12.62
N VAL A 289 4.56 15.03 -13.25
CA VAL A 289 4.34 14.76 -14.68
C VAL A 289 5.29 15.59 -15.56
N LYS A 290 5.59 16.85 -15.19
CA LYS A 290 6.56 17.69 -15.92
C LYS A 290 7.99 17.14 -15.90
N ARG A 291 8.34 16.29 -14.94
CA ARG A 291 9.71 15.77 -14.76
C ARG A 291 9.95 14.44 -15.47
N THR A 292 8.94 13.84 -16.09
CA THR A 292 9.04 12.48 -16.63
C THR A 292 8.86 12.51 -18.14
N LYS A 293 9.85 11.99 -18.90
CA LYS A 293 9.72 11.80 -20.36
C LYS A 293 8.57 10.82 -20.62
N THR A 294 7.66 11.20 -21.51
CA THR A 294 6.49 10.41 -21.90
C THR A 294 6.94 9.10 -22.55
N PHE A 295 6.80 7.98 -21.84
CA PHE A 295 6.94 6.66 -22.46
C PHE A 295 5.62 6.31 -23.16
N ASN A 296 5.59 6.48 -24.47
CA ASN A 296 4.41 6.18 -25.28
C ASN A 296 4.33 4.66 -25.50
N ARG A 297 3.71 3.92 -24.59
CA ARG A 297 3.39 2.50 -24.81
C ARG A 297 2.01 2.39 -25.45
N ALA A 298 2.01 2.14 -26.75
CA ALA A 298 0.81 1.77 -27.49
C ALA A 298 0.37 0.36 -27.07
N THR A 299 -0.57 0.27 -26.13
CA THR A 299 -1.28 -0.99 -25.86
C THR A 299 -2.77 -0.74 -25.64
N SER A 300 -3.59 -1.57 -26.30
CA SER A 300 -5.06 -1.52 -26.34
C SER A 300 -5.68 -1.36 -24.95
N LYS A 301 -6.47 -0.29 -24.77
CA LYS A 301 -6.84 0.30 -23.47
C LYS A 301 -7.96 -0.42 -22.71
N SER A 302 -8.72 -1.31 -23.34
CA SER A 302 -9.89 -1.96 -22.70
C SER A 302 -9.63 -3.41 -22.31
N ALA A 303 -9.04 -4.21 -23.19
CA ALA A 303 -8.82 -5.65 -22.96
C ALA A 303 -7.82 -5.92 -21.82
N ALA A 304 -6.74 -5.15 -21.72
CA ALA A 304 -5.75 -5.30 -20.65
C ALA A 304 -6.29 -4.90 -19.26
N MET A 305 -7.27 -3.99 -19.21
CA MET A 305 -7.87 -3.52 -17.94
C MET A 305 -8.84 -4.56 -17.35
N VAL A 306 -9.56 -5.28 -18.21
CA VAL A 306 -10.45 -6.39 -17.81
C VAL A 306 -9.62 -7.62 -17.43
N TYR A 307 -8.63 -7.98 -18.24
CA TYR A 307 -7.79 -9.15 -17.98
C TYR A 307 -6.94 -9.01 -16.70
N ARG A 308 -6.42 -7.81 -16.40
CA ARG A 308 -5.58 -7.57 -15.20
C ARG A 308 -6.34 -7.37 -13.89
N ASN A 309 -7.67 -7.17 -13.95
CA ASN A 309 -8.52 -7.14 -12.76
C ASN A 309 -9.20 -8.48 -12.48
N TYR A 310 -9.12 -9.45 -13.40
CA TYR A 310 -9.55 -10.80 -13.15
C TYR A 310 -8.50 -11.52 -12.29
N ARG A 311 -8.98 -12.18 -11.24
CA ARG A 311 -8.15 -12.77 -10.19
C ARG A 311 -7.89 -14.24 -10.49
N TYR A 312 -7.36 -14.55 -11.67
CA TYR A 312 -6.83 -15.87 -12.06
C TYR A 312 -5.73 -15.68 -13.08
#